data_AF-A0A9R0RUA1-F1
#
_entry.id   AF-A0A9R0RUA1-F1
#
_cell.length_a   1.000
_cell.length_b   1.000
_cell.length_c   1.000
_cell.angle_alpha   90.00
_cell.angle_beta   90.00
_cell.angle_gamma   90.00
#
_symmetry.space_group_name_H-M   'P 1'
#
loop_
_entity.id
_entity.type
_entity.pdbx_description
1 polymer ?
#
loop_
_entity_poly.entity_id
_entity_poly.type
_entity_poly.pdbx_seq_one_letter_code
_entity_poly.pdbx_strand_id
1 'polypeptide(L)'
;MMDLDPRLYEDASVSDNDVRNIVLSYLMHNCFKETAETFLSSTGLKLPVDYTVDVDKRKAILNFVVEGDAVKAIELTEELAPNLLENDMDLHFDLISLHFIELIRSRKCTEALEFGQKKLTPFGKVSKYVEKLEV
;
A
#
# COMPACT_ATOMS: atom_id res chain seq x y z
N MET A 1 26.93 10.88 7.54
CA MET A 1 25.91 11.56 6.73
C MET A 1 26.60 12.82 6.21
N MET A 2 26.80 12.96 4.90
CA MET A 2 27.36 14.20 4.36
C MET A 2 26.23 15.22 4.38
N ASP A 3 26.37 16.25 5.21
CA ASP A 3 25.46 17.41 5.17
C ASP A 3 25.72 18.13 3.84
N LEU A 4 24.79 17.96 2.90
CA LEU A 4 24.78 18.67 1.63
C LEU A 4 24.55 20.15 1.90
N ASP A 5 25.51 21.00 1.51
CA ASP A 5 25.38 22.46 1.61
C ASP A 5 24.32 22.96 0.61
N PRO A 6 23.18 23.50 1.07
CA PRO A 6 22.09 23.94 0.18
C PRO A 6 22.51 25.02 -0.82
N ARG A 7 23.57 25.79 -0.52
CA ARG A 7 24.10 26.85 -1.39
C ARG A 7 24.66 26.31 -2.70
N LEU A 8 25.01 25.02 -2.76
CA LEU A 8 25.50 24.36 -3.98
C LEU A 8 24.42 24.22 -5.07
N TYR A 9 23.15 24.46 -4.73
CA TYR A 9 22.01 24.31 -5.64
C TYR A 9 21.28 25.64 -5.91
N GLU A 10 21.77 26.77 -5.40
CA GLU A 10 21.12 28.08 -5.58
C GLU A 10 20.98 28.46 -7.07
N ASP A 11 21.92 28.05 -7.91
CA ASP A 11 21.93 28.31 -9.36
C ASP A 11 21.45 27.14 -10.21
N ALA A 12 20.99 26.04 -9.60
CA ALA A 12 20.51 24.88 -10.34
C ALA A 12 19.16 25.22 -11.01
N SER A 13 19.15 25.39 -12.33
CA SER A 13 17.91 25.59 -13.08
C SER A 13 17.07 24.31 -13.04
N VAL A 14 15.95 24.34 -12.30
CA VAL A 14 15.00 23.23 -12.28
C VAL A 14 14.04 23.40 -13.45
N SER A 15 13.92 22.37 -14.28
CA SER A 15 12.93 22.35 -15.35
C SER A 15 11.53 22.17 -14.78
N ASP A 16 10.59 23.01 -15.20
CA ASP A 16 9.16 22.81 -14.89
C ASP A 16 8.68 21.40 -15.26
N ASN A 17 9.22 20.82 -16.33
CA ASN A 17 8.86 19.47 -16.76
C ASN A 17 9.27 18.41 -15.72
N ASP A 18 10.43 18.59 -15.09
CA ASP A 18 10.91 17.67 -14.05
C ASP A 18 10.04 17.78 -12.81
N VAL A 19 9.66 19.00 -12.41
CA VAL A 19 8.70 19.22 -11.31
C VAL A 19 7.38 18.55 -11.60
N ARG A 20 6.83 18.73 -12.82
CA ARG A 20 5.55 18.12 -13.19
C ARG A 20 5.63 16.59 -13.21
N ASN A 21 6.74 16.02 -13.67
CA ASN A 21 6.96 14.56 -13.64
C ASN A 21 7.04 14.01 -12.22
N ILE A 22 7.67 14.73 -11.29
CA ILE A 22 7.72 14.35 -9.86
C ILE A 22 6.31 14.37 -9.26
N VAL A 23 5.54 15.43 -9.51
CA VAL A 23 4.15 15.54 -9.03
C VAL A 23 3.31 14.38 -9.58
N LEU A 24 3.40 14.12 -10.87
CA LEU A 24 2.68 13.02 -11.52
C LEU A 24 3.09 11.65 -10.95
N SER A 25 4.39 11.42 -10.75
CA SER A 25 4.90 10.19 -10.14
C SER A 25 4.32 9.98 -8.75
N TYR A 26 4.27 11.03 -7.93
CA TYR A 26 3.66 10.98 -6.61
C TYR A 26 2.17 10.60 -6.67
N LEU A 27 1.40 11.25 -7.55
CA LEU A 27 -0.04 10.98 -7.70
C LEU A 27 -0.30 9.53 -8.13
N MET A 28 0.47 9.04 -9.11
CA MET A 28 0.33 7.66 -9.60
C MET A 28 0.80 6.64 -8.56
N HIS A 29 1.89 6.90 -7.85
CA HIS A 29 2.40 6.02 -6.81
C HIS A 29 1.36 5.82 -5.69
N ASN A 30 0.70 6.91 -5.27
CA ASN A 30 -0.32 6.92 -4.23
C ASN A 30 -1.75 6.63 -4.74
N CYS A 31 -1.90 6.20 -5.98
CA CYS A 31 -3.20 5.84 -6.58
C CYS A 31 -4.23 6.99 -6.61
N PHE A 32 -3.79 8.25 -6.63
CA PHE A 32 -4.64 9.43 -6.82
C PHE A 32 -4.98 9.64 -8.29
N LYS A 33 -5.64 8.63 -8.88
CA LYS A 33 -5.91 8.54 -10.32
C LYS A 33 -6.64 9.76 -10.87
N GLU A 34 -7.73 10.18 -10.23
CA GLU A 34 -8.57 11.28 -10.71
C GLU A 34 -7.80 12.61 -10.69
N THR A 35 -6.97 12.80 -9.66
CA THR A 35 -6.08 13.95 -9.55
C THR A 35 -4.98 13.90 -10.61
N ALA A 36 -4.40 12.72 -10.86
CA ALA A 36 -3.39 12.53 -11.91
C ALA A 36 -3.97 12.82 -13.31
N GLU A 37 -5.18 12.35 -13.62
CA GLU A 37 -5.86 12.61 -14.90
C GLU A 37 -6.15 14.10 -15.11
N THR A 38 -6.60 14.79 -14.06
CA THR A 38 -6.81 16.25 -14.08
C THR A 38 -5.47 16.99 -14.25
N PHE A 39 -4.43 16.52 -13.58
CA PHE A 39 -3.08 17.09 -13.67
C PHE A 39 -2.48 16.93 -15.08
N LEU A 40 -2.62 15.77 -15.70
CA LEU A 40 -2.20 15.53 -17.09
C LEU A 40 -2.94 16.45 -18.06
N SER A 41 -4.26 16.56 -17.91
CA SER A 41 -5.10 17.40 -18.76
C SER A 41 -4.73 18.89 -18.69
N SER A 42 -4.33 19.37 -17.51
CA SER A 42 -3.94 20.77 -17.30
C SER A 42 -2.48 21.07 -17.69
N THR A 43 -1.60 20.07 -17.64
CA THR A 43 -0.17 20.25 -17.94
C THR A 43 0.23 19.88 -19.37
N GLY A 44 -0.62 19.15 -20.09
CA GLY A 44 -0.31 18.63 -21.43
C GLY A 44 0.73 17.51 -21.44
N LEU A 45 1.11 16.98 -20.27
CA LEU A 45 1.99 15.82 -20.16
C LEU A 45 1.31 14.58 -20.75
N LYS A 46 2.12 13.71 -21.39
CA LYS A 46 1.66 12.40 -21.86
C LYS A 46 2.12 11.32 -20.90
N LEU A 47 1.18 10.50 -20.45
CA LEU A 47 1.46 9.35 -19.61
C LEU A 47 1.89 8.15 -20.46
N PRO A 48 2.83 7.30 -20.01
CA PRO A 48 2.97 5.96 -20.56
C PRO A 48 1.73 5.12 -20.25
N VAL A 49 1.21 4.39 -21.25
CA VAL A 49 -0.05 3.64 -21.19
C VAL A 49 -0.08 2.61 -20.06
N ASP A 50 1.07 2.05 -19.70
CA ASP A 50 1.18 0.98 -18.69
C ASP A 50 0.88 1.46 -17.26
N TYR A 51 0.93 2.77 -17.00
CA TYR A 51 0.75 3.32 -15.65
C TYR A 51 -0.71 3.34 -15.18
N THR A 52 -1.70 3.41 -16.08
CA THR A 52 -3.10 3.57 -15.67
C THR A 52 -3.72 2.27 -15.16
N VAL A 53 -3.46 1.15 -15.85
CA VAL A 53 -4.03 -0.17 -15.52
C VAL A 53 -3.49 -0.69 -14.19
N ASP A 54 -2.20 -0.44 -13.90
CA ASP A 54 -1.59 -0.80 -12.62
C ASP A 54 -2.21 -0.02 -11.45
N VAL A 55 -2.42 1.29 -11.62
CA VAL A 55 -3.01 2.14 -10.59
C VAL A 55 -4.44 1.72 -10.23
N ASP A 56 -5.27 1.35 -11.21
CA ASP A 56 -6.63 0.88 -10.92
C ASP A 56 -6.63 -0.39 -10.04
N LYS A 57 -5.75 -1.34 -10.34
CA LYS A 57 -5.64 -2.59 -9.57
C LYS A 57 -5.13 -2.31 -8.15
N ARG A 58 -4.08 -1.49 -8.00
CA ARG A 58 -3.56 -1.09 -6.68
C ARG A 58 -4.58 -0.30 -5.87
N LYS A 59 -5.34 0.60 -6.51
CA LYS A 59 -6.41 1.36 -5.87
C LYS A 59 -7.53 0.45 -5.35
N ALA A 60 -7.91 -0.56 -6.11
CA ALA A 60 -8.91 -1.54 -5.67
C ALA A 60 -8.46 -2.28 -4.40
N ILE A 61 -7.20 -2.75 -4.36
CA ILE A 61 -6.61 -3.38 -3.16
C ILE A 61 -6.66 -2.42 -1.97
N LEU A 62 -6.22 -1.17 -2.15
CA LEU A 62 -6.22 -0.15 -1.10
C LEU A 62 -7.63 0.08 -0.53
N ASN A 63 -8.65 0.15 -1.39
CA ASN A 63 -10.03 0.33 -0.94
C ASN A 63 -10.50 -0.82 -0.05
N PHE A 64 -10.25 -2.08 -0.45
CA PHE A 64 -10.63 -3.23 0.39
C PHE A 64 -9.90 -3.25 1.73
N VAL A 65 -8.62 -2.84 1.78
CA VAL A 65 -7.89 -2.68 3.04
C VAL A 65 -8.55 -1.62 3.92
N VAL A 66 -8.88 -0.45 3.37
CA VAL A 66 -9.51 0.66 4.12
C VAL A 66 -10.93 0.29 4.59
N GLU A 67 -11.67 -0.48 3.81
CA GLU A 67 -13.01 -0.96 4.15
C GLU A 67 -13.00 -2.13 5.15
N GLY A 68 -11.83 -2.71 5.44
CA GLY A 68 -11.67 -3.85 6.36
C GLY A 68 -11.88 -5.22 5.71
N ASP A 69 -12.13 -5.29 4.39
CA ASP A 69 -12.18 -6.55 3.65
C ASP A 69 -10.76 -7.04 3.30
N ALA A 70 -10.02 -7.40 4.34
CA ALA A 70 -8.66 -7.92 4.21
C ALA A 70 -8.58 -9.22 3.40
N VAL A 71 -9.66 -10.03 3.36
CA VAL A 71 -9.67 -11.28 2.57
C VAL A 71 -9.62 -10.94 1.09
N LYS A 72 -10.46 -10.02 0.63
CA LYS A 72 -10.45 -9.60 -0.77
C LYS A 72 -9.17 -8.85 -1.13
N ALA A 73 -8.65 -8.04 -0.21
CA ALA A 73 -7.36 -7.37 -0.39
C ALA A 73 -6.21 -8.37 -0.59
N ILE A 74 -6.14 -9.44 0.22
CA ILE A 74 -5.12 -10.51 0.09
C ILE A 74 -5.24 -11.21 -1.26
N GLU A 75 -6.47 -11.60 -1.65
CA GLU A 75 -6.72 -12.29 -2.93
C GLU A 75 -6.23 -11.46 -4.12
N LEU A 76 -6.62 -10.18 -4.19
CA LEU A 76 -6.21 -9.29 -5.27
C LEU A 76 -4.71 -8.96 -5.23
N THR A 77 -4.09 -8.93 -4.05
CA THR A 77 -2.65 -8.72 -3.92
C THR A 77 -1.88 -9.89 -4.53
N GLU A 78 -2.29 -11.14 -4.25
CA GLU A 78 -1.65 -12.32 -4.85
C GLU A 78 -1.90 -12.43 -6.36
N GLU A 79 -3.07 -12.00 -6.85
CA GLU A 79 -3.34 -11.93 -8.29
C GLU A 79 -2.44 -10.90 -8.99
N LEU A 80 -2.28 -9.72 -8.38
CA LEU A 80 -1.50 -8.62 -8.96
C LEU A 80 0.01 -8.85 -8.84
N ALA A 81 0.48 -9.34 -7.70
CA ALA A 81 1.89 -9.52 -7.38
C ALA A 81 2.11 -10.88 -6.69
N PRO A 82 2.19 -11.97 -7.47
CA PRO A 82 2.35 -13.31 -6.93
C PRO A 82 3.58 -13.44 -6.02
N ASN A 83 3.42 -14.13 -4.89
CA ASN A 83 4.46 -14.36 -3.87
C ASN A 83 4.88 -13.10 -3.11
N LEU A 84 4.23 -11.94 -3.29
CA LEU A 84 4.57 -10.74 -2.54
C LEU A 84 4.40 -10.97 -1.03
N LEU A 85 3.29 -11.58 -0.61
CA LEU A 85 3.02 -11.81 0.80
C LEU A 85 3.88 -12.94 1.39
N GLU A 86 4.35 -13.87 0.56
CA GLU A 86 5.32 -14.89 0.99
C GLU A 86 6.70 -14.28 1.23
N ASN A 87 7.09 -13.29 0.42
CA ASN A 87 8.37 -12.60 0.52
C ASN A 87 8.36 -11.50 1.60
N ASP A 88 7.20 -10.86 1.82
CA ASP A 88 6.99 -9.82 2.83
C ASP A 88 6.01 -10.30 3.91
N MET A 89 6.57 -11.05 4.86
CA MET A 89 5.80 -11.60 5.99
C MET A 89 5.28 -10.53 6.95
N ASP A 90 5.86 -9.32 6.96
CA ASP A 90 5.35 -8.20 7.76
C ASP A 90 4.03 -7.68 7.17
N LEU A 91 4.01 -7.47 5.86
CA LEU A 91 2.78 -7.10 5.13
C LEU A 91 1.71 -8.20 5.26
N HIS A 92 2.10 -9.46 5.09
CA HIS A 92 1.16 -10.57 5.22
C HIS A 92 0.54 -10.64 6.61
N PHE A 93 1.36 -10.45 7.65
CA PHE A 93 0.90 -10.42 9.03
C PHE A 93 -0.08 -9.28 9.28
N ASP A 94 0.22 -8.07 8.79
CA ASP A 94 -0.64 -6.90 8.99
C ASP A 94 -2.02 -7.09 8.32
N LEU A 95 -2.07 -7.69 7.11
CA LEU A 95 -3.32 -8.01 6.44
C LEU A 95 -4.14 -9.11 7.16
N ILE A 96 -3.49 -10.17 7.65
CA ILE A 96 -4.17 -11.22 8.43
C ILE A 96 -4.72 -10.64 9.74
N SER A 97 -3.94 -9.78 10.40
CA SER A 97 -4.33 -9.13 11.65
C SER A 97 -5.52 -8.20 11.45
N LEU A 98 -5.57 -7.47 10.34
CA LEU A 98 -6.74 -6.67 9.95
C LEU A 98 -8.00 -7.53 9.85
N HIS A 99 -7.95 -8.69 9.16
CA HIS A 99 -9.11 -9.58 9.08
C HIS A 99 -9.56 -10.08 10.47
N PHE A 100 -8.60 -10.48 11.31
CA PHE A 100 -8.88 -10.93 12.67
C PHE A 100 -9.59 -9.83 13.49
N ILE A 101 -9.10 -8.59 13.41
CA ILE A 101 -9.72 -7.42 14.06
C ILE A 101 -11.15 -7.21 13.54
N GLU A 102 -11.40 -7.34 12.24
CA GLU A 102 -12.75 -7.17 11.68
C GLU A 102 -13.72 -8.28 12.10
N LEU A 103 -13.25 -9.52 12.28
CA LEU A 103 -14.07 -10.58 12.89
C LEU A 103 -14.46 -10.24 14.34
N ILE A 104 -13.53 -9.69 15.13
CA ILE A 104 -13.79 -9.24 16.50
C ILE A 104 -14.79 -8.08 16.51
N ARG A 105 -14.57 -7.05 15.67
CA ARG A 105 -15.46 -5.88 15.54
C ARG A 105 -16.88 -6.28 15.14
N SER A 106 -17.00 -7.30 14.30
CA SER A 106 -18.27 -7.90 13.89
C SER A 106 -18.91 -8.82 14.94
N ARG A 107 -18.30 -8.94 16.14
CA ARG A 107 -18.73 -9.82 17.24
C ARG A 107 -18.78 -11.31 16.89
N LYS A 108 -18.03 -11.73 15.88
CA LYS A 108 -17.92 -13.13 15.44
C LYS A 108 -16.84 -13.86 16.25
N CYS A 109 -17.02 -13.92 17.58
CA CYS A 109 -15.97 -14.37 18.50
C CYS A 109 -15.44 -15.78 18.20
N THR A 110 -16.31 -16.72 17.83
CA THR A 110 -15.92 -18.09 17.50
C THR A 110 -15.07 -18.13 16.23
N GLU A 111 -15.51 -17.46 15.17
CA GLU A 111 -14.75 -17.36 13.91
C GLU A 111 -13.41 -16.66 14.13
N ALA A 112 -13.38 -15.59 14.92
CA ALA A 112 -12.15 -14.89 15.28
C ALA A 112 -11.17 -15.83 16.00
N LEU A 113 -11.62 -16.57 17.01
CA LEU A 113 -10.79 -17.48 17.78
C LEU A 113 -10.20 -18.60 16.89
N GLU A 114 -11.03 -19.23 16.07
CA GLU A 114 -10.60 -20.25 15.12
C GLU A 114 -9.59 -19.69 14.11
N PHE A 115 -9.87 -18.48 13.58
CA PHE A 115 -8.98 -17.81 12.64
C PHE A 115 -7.63 -17.49 13.28
N GLY A 116 -7.61 -16.88 14.46
CA GLY A 116 -6.37 -16.54 15.16
C GLY A 116 -5.52 -17.77 15.46
N GLN A 117 -6.13 -18.83 15.98
CA GLN A 117 -5.42 -20.09 16.23
C GLN A 117 -4.83 -20.71 14.95
N LYS A 118 -5.54 -20.62 13.83
CA LYS A 118 -5.10 -21.23 12.57
C LYS A 118 -4.07 -20.37 11.82
N LYS A 119 -4.25 -19.05 11.80
CA LYS A 119 -3.53 -18.12 10.92
C LYS A 119 -2.48 -17.27 11.63
N LEU A 120 -2.68 -16.92 12.90
CA LEU A 120 -1.74 -16.08 13.65
C LEU A 120 -0.71 -16.91 14.45
N THR A 121 -1.01 -18.15 14.83
CA THR A 121 -0.08 -19.03 15.56
C THR A 121 1.33 -19.16 14.93
N PRO A 122 1.49 -19.28 13.60
CA PRO A 122 2.82 -19.34 12.98
C PRO A 122 3.71 -18.12 13.30
N PHE A 123 3.09 -16.95 13.54
CA PHE A 123 3.77 -15.70 13.86
C PHE A 123 4.14 -15.58 15.34
N GLY A 124 3.54 -16.39 16.21
CA GLY A 124 3.72 -16.35 17.66
C GLY A 124 5.13 -16.71 18.16
N LYS A 125 6.04 -17.13 17.27
CA LYS A 125 7.46 -17.38 17.60
C LYS A 125 8.34 -16.14 17.47
N VAL A 126 7.82 -15.06 16.89
CA VAL A 126 8.59 -13.83 16.62
C VAL A 126 8.06 -12.72 17.51
N SER A 127 8.91 -12.19 18.39
CA SER A 127 8.54 -11.20 19.42
C SER A 127 7.74 -10.03 18.85
N LYS A 128 8.21 -9.45 17.73
CA LYS A 128 7.57 -8.27 17.11
C LYS A 128 6.09 -8.49 16.74
N TYR A 129 5.70 -9.71 16.36
CA TYR A 129 4.33 -10.02 15.98
C TYR A 129 3.45 -10.28 17.21
N VAL A 130 4.01 -10.91 18.24
CA VAL A 130 3.32 -11.11 19.52
C VAL A 130 3.03 -9.77 20.18
N GLU A 131 4.03 -8.88 20.26
CA GLU A 131 3.87 -7.53 20.80
C GLU A 131 2.78 -6.74 20.06
N LYS A 132 2.69 -6.86 18.72
CA LYS A 132 1.62 -6.23 17.93
C LYS A 132 0.20 -6.77 18.24
N LEU A 133 0.05 -8.02 18.69
CA LEU A 133 -1.26 -8.61 19.01
C LEU A 133 -1.70 -8.36 20.46
N GLU A 134 -0.75 -8.09 21.36
CA GLU A 134 -1.00 -7.90 22.79
C GLU A 134 -1.38 -6.45 23.16
N VAL A 135 -1.12 -5.49 22.26
CA VAL A 135 -1.38 -4.05 22.43
C VAL A 135 -2.72 -3.66 21.81
#